data_AF-A0A8H7TKN8-F1
#
_entry.id   AF-A0A8H7TKN8-F1
#
_cell.length_a   1.000
_cell.length_b   1.000
_cell.length_c   1.000
_cell.angle_alpha   90.00
_cell.angle_beta   90.00
_cell.angle_gamma   90.00
#
_symmetry.space_group_name_H-M   'P 1'
#
loop_
_entity.id
_entity.type
_entity.pdbx_description
1 polymer ?
#
loop_
_entity_poly.entity_id
_entity_poly.type
_entity_poly.pdbx_seq_one_letter_code
_entity_poly.pdbx_strand_id
1 'polypeptide(L)'
;MTYFKVLTAALSFAHGVNAAIPQIPGFTLTWSDDFVGTAKSLPDPANWIVTTGTSYPGGAPNFGTGEIQTYTSSPDNLALSGNGTLSITPLRDSAGAWTSARIETQRKVFVAAKGGKMRI
;
A
#
# COMPACT_ATOMS: atom_id res chain seq x y z
N MET A 1 -12.88 30.11 49.48
CA MET A 1 -12.87 28.66 49.22
C MET A 1 -13.00 28.49 47.72
N THR A 2 -11.87 28.49 47.01
CA THR A 2 -11.85 28.58 45.54
C THR A 2 -11.04 27.41 45.01
N TYR A 3 -11.72 26.47 44.35
CA TYR A 3 -11.15 25.23 43.84
C TYR A 3 -10.46 25.47 42.48
N PHE A 4 -9.16 25.20 42.41
CA PHE A 4 -8.42 25.13 41.14
C PHE A 4 -8.62 23.71 40.56
N LYS A 5 -9.31 23.60 39.41
CA LYS A 5 -9.33 22.36 38.62
C LYS A 5 -8.10 22.35 37.71
N VAL A 6 -7.14 21.50 38.02
CA VAL A 6 -6.06 21.16 37.08
C VAL A 6 -6.64 20.15 36.07
N LEU A 7 -6.76 20.55 34.81
CA LEU A 7 -7.07 19.64 33.71
C LEU A 7 -5.76 18.98 33.26
N THR A 8 -5.59 17.69 33.55
CA THR A 8 -4.50 16.89 33.00
C THR A 8 -4.89 16.45 31.59
N ALA A 9 -4.20 16.94 30.56
CA ALA A 9 -4.30 16.40 29.21
C ALA A 9 -3.42 15.13 29.14
N ALA A 10 -4.05 13.97 28.97
CA ALA A 10 -3.33 12.74 28.63
C ALA A 10 -3.00 12.79 27.12
N LEU A 11 -1.72 12.93 26.76
CA LEU A 11 -1.28 12.67 25.39
C LEU A 11 -1.26 11.16 25.17
N SER A 12 -2.28 10.65 24.47
CA SER A 12 -2.26 9.30 23.93
C SER A 12 -1.27 9.23 22.77
N PHE A 13 -0.07 8.72 23.01
CA PHE A 13 0.80 8.28 21.92
C PHE A 13 0.21 7.00 21.34
N ALA A 14 -0.35 7.09 20.14
CA ALA A 14 -0.65 5.91 19.35
C ALA A 14 0.68 5.19 19.09
N HIS A 15 0.89 4.05 19.74
CA HIS A 15 2.00 3.17 19.42
C HIS A 15 1.68 2.53 18.08
N GLY A 16 2.17 3.14 17.00
CA GLY A 16 2.16 2.50 15.70
C GLY A 16 2.86 1.16 15.84
N VAL A 17 2.14 0.07 15.61
CA VAL A 17 2.75 -1.25 15.45
C VAL A 17 3.56 -1.15 14.17
N ASN A 18 4.84 -0.80 14.30
CA ASN A 18 5.75 -0.84 13.18
C ASN A 18 6.07 -2.31 12.92
N ALA A 19 5.51 -2.86 11.84
CA ALA A 19 5.88 -4.17 11.34
C ALA A 19 7.33 -4.08 10.84
N ALA A 20 8.29 -4.23 11.75
CA ALA A 20 9.70 -4.16 11.39
C ALA A 20 10.02 -5.24 10.35
N ILE A 21 10.68 -4.83 9.26
CA ILE A 21 11.05 -5.72 8.17
C ILE A 21 11.95 -6.83 8.73
N PRO A 22 11.56 -8.11 8.58
CA PRO A 22 12.29 -9.21 9.18
C PRO A 22 13.70 -9.30 8.60
N GLN A 23 14.69 -9.39 9.47
CA GLN A 23 16.06 -9.70 9.05
C GLN A 23 16.15 -11.17 8.67
N ILE A 24 16.64 -11.46 7.47
CA ILE A 24 16.81 -12.83 6.98
C ILE A 24 18.31 -13.14 6.98
N PRO A 25 18.77 -14.14 7.76
CA PRO A 25 20.19 -14.52 7.78
C PRO A 25 20.73 -14.79 6.37
N GLY A 26 21.87 -14.19 6.04
CA GLY A 26 22.51 -14.31 4.72
C GLY A 26 21.92 -13.42 3.62
N PHE A 27 20.95 -12.56 3.94
CA PHE A 27 20.41 -11.56 3.01
C PHE A 27 20.59 -10.15 3.58
N THR A 28 20.72 -9.17 2.69
CA THR A 28 20.69 -7.75 3.01
C THR A 28 19.43 -7.14 2.42
N LEU A 29 18.71 -6.35 3.20
CA LEU A 29 17.55 -5.60 2.70
C LEU A 29 17.99 -4.59 1.65
N THR A 30 17.40 -4.65 0.45
CA THR A 30 17.75 -3.77 -0.68
C THR A 30 16.67 -2.76 -1.04
N TRP A 31 15.44 -3.02 -0.62
CA TRP A 31 14.28 -2.15 -0.81
C TRP A 31 13.11 -2.65 0.06
N SER A 32 12.29 -1.73 0.52
CA SER A 32 11.06 -1.99 1.28
C SER A 32 10.15 -0.77 1.24
N ASP A 33 8.87 -1.00 1.53
CA ASP A 33 7.90 0.04 1.89
C ASP A 33 7.03 -0.51 3.03
N ASP A 34 7.05 0.17 4.17
CA ASP A 34 6.27 -0.21 5.37
C ASP A 34 4.86 0.40 5.37
N PHE A 35 4.48 1.12 4.30
CA PHE A 35 3.15 1.71 4.11
C PHE A 35 2.72 2.62 5.27
N VAL A 36 3.70 3.28 5.89
CA VAL A 36 3.47 4.30 6.92
C VAL A 36 2.99 5.57 6.24
N GLY A 37 1.82 6.04 6.63
CA GLY A 37 1.25 7.28 6.12
C GLY A 37 -0.14 7.52 6.70
N THR A 38 -0.78 8.61 6.31
CA THR A 38 -2.09 9.00 6.80
C THR A 38 -3.16 8.00 6.36
N ALA A 39 -4.11 7.67 7.24
CA ALA A 39 -5.25 6.82 6.88
C ALA A 39 -6.00 7.39 5.67
N LYS A 40 -6.40 6.52 4.74
CA LYS A 40 -7.10 6.85 3.48
C LYS A 40 -6.28 7.68 2.49
N SER A 41 -4.97 7.87 2.69
CA SER A 41 -4.10 8.39 1.63
C SER A 41 -3.64 7.28 0.70
N LEU A 42 -3.15 7.65 -0.49
CA LEU A 42 -2.49 6.72 -1.40
C LEU A 42 -1.07 6.37 -0.89
N PRO A 43 -0.50 5.23 -1.33
CA PRO A 43 0.92 4.94 -1.10
C PRO A 43 1.82 5.95 -1.81
N ASP A 44 3.08 6.04 -1.38
CA ASP A 44 4.03 7.03 -1.89
C ASP A 44 4.25 6.91 -3.41
N PRO A 45 3.92 7.93 -4.22
CA PRO A 45 4.08 7.88 -5.67
C PRO A 45 5.55 7.80 -6.12
N ALA A 46 6.51 8.12 -5.26
CA ALA A 46 7.93 7.90 -5.53
C ALA A 46 8.31 6.41 -5.52
N ASN A 47 7.54 5.58 -4.81
CA ASN A 47 7.72 4.13 -4.74
C ASN A 47 6.78 3.38 -5.69
N TRP A 48 5.56 3.88 -5.90
CA TRP A 48 4.48 3.15 -6.56
C TRP A 48 3.88 3.88 -7.77
N ILE A 49 3.69 3.12 -8.83
CA ILE A 49 2.86 3.44 -9.99
C ILE A 49 1.46 2.89 -9.70
N VAL A 50 0.42 3.69 -9.88
CA VAL A 50 -0.97 3.23 -9.80
C VAL A 50 -1.49 3.00 -11.22
N THR A 51 -1.87 1.76 -11.52
CA THR A 51 -2.45 1.39 -12.81
C THR A 51 -3.97 1.45 -12.71
N THR A 52 -4.61 2.19 -13.62
CA THR A 52 -6.07 2.35 -13.67
C THR A 52 -6.66 1.79 -14.96
N GLY A 53 -7.97 1.50 -14.94
CA GLY A 53 -8.69 0.92 -16.08
C GLY A 53 -8.65 -0.61 -16.12
N THR A 54 -8.83 -1.17 -17.31
CA THR A 54 -8.94 -2.62 -17.57
C THR A 54 -7.79 -3.17 -18.43
N SER A 55 -6.80 -2.34 -18.75
CA SER A 55 -5.60 -2.72 -19.51
C SER A 55 -4.49 -1.69 -19.29
N TYR A 56 -3.25 -2.07 -19.61
CA TYR A 56 -2.19 -1.09 -19.84
C TYR A 56 -2.45 -0.29 -21.12
N PRO A 57 -1.90 0.94 -21.26
CA PRO A 57 -1.92 1.65 -22.54
C PRO A 57 -1.34 0.79 -23.67
N GLY A 58 -2.18 0.44 -24.66
CA GLY A 58 -1.80 -0.45 -25.77
C GLY A 58 -1.63 -1.93 -25.38
N GLY A 59 -1.96 -2.31 -24.15
CA GLY A 59 -1.89 -3.68 -23.65
C GLY A 59 -3.09 -4.53 -24.05
N ALA A 60 -3.02 -5.81 -23.69
CA ALA A 60 -4.14 -6.74 -23.87
C ALA A 60 -5.37 -6.29 -23.05
N PRO A 61 -6.60 -6.46 -23.57
CA PRO A 61 -7.82 -6.19 -22.81
C PRO A 61 -7.89 -7.10 -21.58
N ASN A 62 -8.57 -6.62 -20.53
CA ASN A 62 -8.75 -7.34 -19.26
C ASN A 62 -7.42 -7.88 -18.70
N PHE A 63 -6.37 -7.06 -18.80
CA PHE A 63 -4.98 -7.37 -18.46
C PHE A 63 -4.45 -8.73 -19.00
N GLY A 64 -5.08 -9.27 -20.05
CA GLY A 64 -4.74 -10.57 -20.64
C GLY A 64 -5.23 -11.81 -19.87
N THR A 65 -5.99 -11.63 -18.79
CA THR A 65 -6.41 -12.73 -17.89
C THR A 65 -7.92 -12.99 -17.92
N GLY A 66 -8.70 -12.11 -18.55
CA GLY A 66 -10.16 -12.16 -18.50
C GLY A 66 -10.73 -11.66 -17.17
N GLU A 67 -9.93 -10.98 -16.36
CA GLU A 67 -10.39 -10.32 -15.13
C GLU A 67 -11.42 -9.20 -15.43
N ILE A 68 -12.33 -8.96 -14.48
CA ILE A 68 -13.56 -8.17 -14.72
C ILE A 68 -13.63 -6.85 -13.95
N GLN A 69 -12.65 -6.58 -13.10
CA GLN A 69 -12.58 -5.32 -12.36
C GLN A 69 -12.05 -4.18 -13.23
N THR A 70 -12.51 -2.97 -12.93
CA THR A 70 -11.80 -1.74 -13.31
C THR A 70 -10.88 -1.33 -12.16
N TYR A 71 -9.58 -1.26 -12.40
CA TYR A 71 -8.65 -0.75 -11.39
C TYR A 71 -8.78 0.76 -11.24
N THR A 72 -8.72 1.25 -10.00
CA THR A 72 -8.87 2.68 -9.69
C THR A 72 -7.79 3.16 -8.73
N SER A 73 -7.64 4.48 -8.65
CA SER A 73 -6.85 5.17 -7.62
C SER A 73 -7.74 5.74 -6.49
N SER A 74 -8.96 5.22 -6.32
CA SER A 74 -9.84 5.66 -5.23
C SER A 74 -9.32 5.14 -3.90
N PRO A 75 -9.33 5.96 -2.82
CA PRO A 75 -9.08 5.50 -1.45
C PRO A 75 -10.03 4.40 -0.94
N ASP A 76 -11.10 4.09 -1.68
CA ASP A 76 -11.96 2.95 -1.37
C ASP A 76 -11.39 1.63 -1.90
N ASN A 77 -10.57 1.68 -2.95
CA ASN A 77 -9.85 0.51 -3.48
C ASN A 77 -8.37 0.46 -3.04
N LEU A 78 -7.70 1.60 -2.86
CA LEU A 78 -6.27 1.70 -2.55
C LEU A 78 -6.02 2.72 -1.45
N ALA A 79 -5.68 2.27 -0.24
CA ALA A 79 -5.46 3.20 0.86
C ALA A 79 -4.43 2.70 1.88
N LEU A 80 -3.65 3.63 2.41
CA LEU A 80 -2.93 3.43 3.66
C LEU A 80 -3.92 3.40 4.82
N SER A 81 -3.69 2.52 5.78
CA SER A 81 -4.55 2.33 6.94
C SER A 81 -4.37 3.40 8.04
N GLY A 82 -3.24 4.12 8.03
CA GLY A 82 -2.83 4.95 9.16
C GLY A 82 -2.00 4.21 10.21
N ASN A 83 -1.84 2.89 10.10
CA ASN A 83 -1.13 2.07 11.07
C ASN A 83 -0.06 1.15 10.46
N GLY A 84 0.49 1.55 9.31
CA GLY A 84 1.60 0.83 8.65
C GLY A 84 1.14 -0.35 7.80
N THR A 85 -0.02 -0.24 7.15
CA THR A 85 -0.51 -1.26 6.22
C THR A 85 -1.14 -0.61 4.98
N LEU A 86 -1.05 -1.33 3.86
CA LEU A 86 -1.76 -1.00 2.63
C LEU A 86 -3.00 -1.89 2.50
N SER A 87 -4.13 -1.27 2.18
CA SER A 87 -5.36 -1.95 1.80
C SER A 87 -5.55 -1.89 0.29
N ILE A 88 -5.69 -3.06 -0.34
CA ILE A 88 -6.22 -3.23 -1.69
C ILE A 88 -7.57 -3.94 -1.55
N THR A 89 -8.65 -3.20 -1.76
CA THR A 89 -10.01 -3.68 -1.47
C THR A 89 -10.81 -3.80 -2.76
N PRO A 90 -11.18 -5.03 -3.17
CA PRO A 90 -12.14 -5.20 -4.25
C PRO A 90 -13.53 -4.80 -3.76
N LEU A 91 -14.25 -4.03 -4.57
CA LEU A 91 -15.61 -3.59 -4.28
C LEU A 91 -16.53 -4.00 -5.41
N ARG A 92 -17.76 -4.40 -5.07
CA ARG A 92 -18.81 -4.70 -6.04
C ARG A 92 -20.00 -3.81 -5.77
N ASP A 93 -20.48 -3.11 -6.79
CA ASP A 93 -21.68 -2.30 -6.68
C ASP A 93 -22.97 -3.14 -6.82
N SER A 94 -24.12 -2.50 -6.68
CA SER A 94 -25.44 -3.13 -6.82
C SER A 94 -25.76 -3.56 -8.27
N ALA A 95 -25.14 -2.93 -9.27
CA ALA A 95 -25.24 -3.32 -10.67
C ALA A 95 -24.34 -4.52 -11.01
N GLY A 96 -23.43 -4.87 -10.10
CA GLY A 96 -22.52 -6.00 -10.21
C GLY A 96 -21.16 -5.68 -10.82
N ALA A 97 -20.85 -4.40 -11.05
CA ALA A 97 -19.54 -3.97 -11.51
C ALA A 97 -18.50 -4.09 -10.40
N TRP A 98 -17.30 -4.54 -10.75
CA TRP A 98 -16.19 -4.70 -9.83
C TRP A 98 -15.16 -3.58 -9.99
N THR A 99 -14.65 -3.08 -8.87
CA THR A 99 -13.46 -2.24 -8.81
C THR A 99 -12.42 -2.85 -7.89
N SER A 100 -11.15 -2.51 -8.09
CA SER A 100 -10.04 -2.89 -7.22
C SER A 100 -8.89 -1.91 -7.43
N ALA A 101 -7.68 -2.23 -6.93
CA ALA A 101 -6.48 -1.48 -7.22
C ALA A 101 -5.35 -2.38 -7.74
N ARG A 102 -4.48 -1.78 -8.56
CA ARG A 102 -3.24 -2.38 -9.04
C ARG A 102 -2.12 -1.36 -8.89
N ILE A 103 -1.06 -1.75 -8.19
CA ILE A 103 0.14 -0.94 -8.04
C ILE A 103 1.38 -1.72 -8.42
N GLU A 104 2.36 -1.00 -8.95
CA GLU A 104 3.64 -1.54 -9.39
C GLU A 104 4.76 -0.67 -8.85
N THR A 105 5.91 -1.24 -8.57
CA THR A 105 7.06 -0.46 -8.10
C THR A 105 7.58 0.46 -9.21
N GLN A 106 7.97 1.67 -8.84
CA GLN A 106 8.70 2.59 -9.74
C GLN A 106 10.07 2.02 -10.11
N ARG A 107 10.74 1.38 -9.14
CA ARG A 107 12.05 0.75 -9.34
C ARG A 107 11.90 -0.51 -10.20
N LYS A 108 12.65 -0.58 -11.30
CA LYS A 108 12.60 -1.70 -12.27
C LYS A 108 13.79 -2.65 -12.21
N VAL A 109 14.72 -2.43 -11.29
CA VAL A 109 16.05 -3.08 -11.28
C VAL A 109 16.22 -4.06 -10.12
N PHE A 110 15.16 -4.80 -9.78
CA PHE A 110 15.22 -5.89 -8.81
C PHE A 110 15.87 -7.11 -9.46
N VAL A 111 17.17 -7.28 -9.22
CA VAL A 111 17.94 -8.42 -9.73
C VAL A 111 19.06 -8.75 -8.75
N ALA A 112 19.35 -10.05 -8.60
CA ALA A 112 20.52 -10.49 -7.84
C ALA A 112 21.81 -10.08 -8.56
N ALA A 113 22.85 -9.74 -7.81
CA ALA A 113 24.19 -9.66 -8.38
C ALA A 113 24.60 -11.00 -9.01
N LYS A 114 25.52 -10.97 -9.97
CA LYS A 114 26.02 -12.19 -10.64
C LYS A 114 26.49 -13.21 -9.59
N GLY A 115 25.94 -14.43 -9.66
CA GLY A 115 26.23 -15.51 -8.71
C GLY A 115 25.52 -15.42 -7.36
N GLY A 116 24.75 -14.36 -7.12
CA GLY A 116 23.95 -14.16 -5.90
C GLY A 116 22.54 -14.74 -6.00
N LYS A 117 21.75 -14.47 -4.95
CA LYS A 117 20.32 -14.81 -4.85
C LYS A 117 19.54 -13.56 -4.43
N MET A 118 18.30 -13.43 -4.91
CA MET A 118 17.35 -12.41 -4.46
C MET A 118 16.11 -13.10 -3.91
N ARG A 119 15.52 -12.52 -2.87
CA ARG A 119 14.26 -12.96 -2.26
C ARG A 119 13.31 -11.77 -2.21
N ILE A 120 12.03 -12.03 -2.47
CA ILE A 120 10.88 -11.12 -2.36
C ILE A 120 9.91 -11.75 -1.37
#